data_AF-A0A5N4E616-F1
#
_entry.id   AF-A0A5N4E616-F1
#
_cell.length_a   1.000
_cell.length_b   1.000
_cell.length_c   1.000
_cell.angle_alpha   90.00
_cell.angle_beta   90.00
_cell.angle_gamma   90.00
#
_symmetry.space_group_name_H-M   'P 1'
#
loop_
_entity.id
_entity.type
_entity.pdbx_description
1 polymer ?
#
loop_
_entity_poly.entity_id
_entity_poly.type
_entity_poly.pdbx_seq_one_letter_code
_entity_poly.pdbx_strand_id
1 'polypeptide(L)'
;MLWYRVGFHTQLSTGGWRETIGHRAADCLFLLSPEPARMNPVVEPLSWMLGTWLSDPPGAGTFPTLQPFQYLEEAHISHVGQPMLNFSFSAFHPDTHKPMHRECGFIRLQPDTNKVAFVSAQNTGIVEVEEGEVNGQELCIASHSIARISFAREPHVEQVSPSARRWLVTGGAAHHP
;
A
#
# COMPACT_ATOMS: atom_id res chain seq x y z
N MET A 1 -13.79 4.98 2.77
CA MET A 1 -13.33 3.61 3.05
C MET A 1 -12.55 3.56 4.37
N LEU A 2 -12.81 2.54 5.18
CA LEU A 2 -12.15 2.31 6.47
C LEU A 2 -11.19 1.13 6.34
N TRP A 3 -10.02 1.27 6.95
CA TRP A 3 -8.94 0.30 6.97
C TRP A 3 -8.60 -0.03 8.42
N TYR A 4 -8.59 -1.31 8.78
CA TYR A 4 -8.12 -1.74 10.10
C TYR A 4 -6.77 -2.42 9.99
N ARG A 5 -5.87 -2.09 10.91
CA ARG A 5 -4.56 -2.73 11.00
C ARG A 5 -4.74 -4.16 11.52
N VAL A 6 -4.26 -5.13 10.76
CA VAL A 6 -4.20 -6.52 11.22
C VAL A 6 -3.15 -6.58 12.34
N GLY A 7 -3.61 -6.85 13.56
CA GLY A 7 -2.72 -7.09 14.69
C GLY A 7 -1.93 -8.39 14.48
N PHE A 8 -0.62 -8.37 14.72
CA PHE A 8 0.17 -9.61 14.80
C PHE A 8 -0.37 -10.47 15.96
N HIS A 9 -1.23 -11.44 15.67
CA HIS A 9 -1.44 -12.58 16.56
C HIS A 9 -0.29 -13.56 16.34
N THR A 10 0.80 -13.41 17.11
CA THR A 10 1.78 -14.47 17.27
C THR A 10 1.12 -15.64 18.01
N GLN A 11 0.53 -16.57 17.27
CA GLN A 11 0.25 -17.89 17.79
C GLN A 11 1.55 -18.71 17.71
N LEU A 12 2.35 -18.63 18.76
CA LEU A 12 3.41 -19.61 19.00
C LEU A 12 2.72 -20.95 19.27
N SER A 13 2.56 -21.78 18.25
CA SER A 13 2.32 -23.21 18.45
C SER A 13 3.60 -23.96 18.09
N THR A 14 4.28 -24.42 19.14
CA THR A 14 5.37 -25.37 19.07
C THR A 14 4.84 -26.70 18.52
N GLY A 15 5.25 -27.08 17.32
CA GLY A 15 4.90 -28.37 16.73
C GLY A 15 5.90 -28.74 15.65
N GLY A 16 6.96 -29.46 16.04
CA GLY A 16 7.98 -29.95 15.12
C GLY A 16 7.43 -31.00 14.16
N TRP A 17 7.81 -30.88 12.89
CA TRP A 17 7.73 -31.95 11.91
C TRP A 17 9.06 -32.05 11.16
N ARG A 18 9.71 -33.22 11.27
CA ARG A 18 10.82 -33.62 10.40
C ARG A 18 10.20 -34.25 9.16
N GLU A 19 10.43 -33.65 8.01
CA GLU A 19 10.30 -34.34 6.72
C GLU A 19 11.54 -34.06 5.87
N THR A 20 12.23 -35.15 5.55
CA THR A 20 13.35 -35.23 4.61
C THR A 20 12.84 -35.17 3.18
N ILE A 21 13.06 -34.07 2.46
CA ILE A 21 12.89 -33.99 1.00
C ILE A 21 14.01 -33.13 0.38
N GLY A 22 14.82 -33.76 -0.49
CA GLY A 22 15.47 -33.15 -1.65
C GLY A 22 16.43 -31.97 -1.46
N HIS A 23 17.70 -32.26 -1.14
CA HIS A 23 18.80 -31.31 -1.22
C HIS A 23 19.02 -30.83 -2.67
N ARG A 24 18.86 -29.52 -2.93
CA ARG A 24 19.69 -28.67 -3.84
C ARG A 24 19.05 -27.35 -4.30
N ALA A 25 17.78 -27.06 -4.00
CA ALA A 25 17.15 -25.77 -4.38
C ALA A 25 16.73 -24.87 -3.19
N ALA A 26 16.53 -25.45 -2.00
CA ALA A 26 16.11 -24.69 -0.81
C ALA A 26 17.24 -23.86 -0.19
N ASP A 27 18.51 -24.22 -0.41
CA ASP A 27 19.66 -23.61 0.28
C ASP A 27 19.96 -22.17 -0.19
N CYS A 28 19.51 -21.75 -1.38
CA CYS A 28 19.76 -20.40 -1.89
C CYS A 28 18.76 -19.35 -1.35
N LEU A 29 17.55 -19.75 -0.94
CA LEU A 29 16.52 -18.83 -0.44
C LEU A 29 16.74 -18.43 1.03
N PHE A 30 17.49 -19.22 1.80
CA PHE A 30 17.80 -18.92 3.21
C PHE A 30 18.90 -17.87 3.42
N LEU A 31 19.68 -17.53 2.38
CA LEU A 31 20.84 -16.63 2.51
C LEU A 31 20.49 -15.13 2.52
N LEU A 32 19.23 -14.76 2.25
CA LEU A 32 18.78 -13.37 2.19
C LEU A 32 17.61 -13.13 3.14
N SER A 33 17.57 -13.76 4.32
CA SER A 33 16.73 -13.26 5.42
C SER A 33 17.47 -12.08 6.03
N PRO A 34 17.15 -10.83 5.66
CA PRO A 34 17.84 -9.68 6.23
C PRO A 34 17.41 -9.60 7.70
N GLU A 35 18.36 -9.34 8.59
CA GLU A 35 18.04 -8.88 9.95
C GLU A 35 17.00 -7.76 9.88
N PRO A 36 16.05 -7.66 10.83
CA PRO A 36 15.03 -6.61 10.82
C PRO A 36 15.69 -5.24 10.67
N ALA A 37 15.51 -4.62 9.51
CA ALA A 37 16.19 -3.38 9.20
C ALA A 37 15.77 -2.30 10.19
N ARG A 38 16.73 -1.60 10.80
CA ARG A 38 16.42 -0.45 11.67
C ARG A 38 15.70 0.61 10.83
N MET A 39 14.56 1.11 11.33
CA MET A 39 13.82 2.18 10.66
C MET A 39 14.67 3.44 10.52
N ASN A 40 14.63 4.04 9.34
CA ASN A 40 15.32 5.31 9.09
C ASN A 40 14.60 6.45 9.82
N PRO A 41 15.30 7.33 10.55
CA PRO A 41 14.65 8.46 11.24
C PRO A 41 13.84 9.38 10.31
N VAL A 42 14.20 9.47 9.03
CA VAL A 42 13.45 10.28 8.03
C VAL A 42 12.00 9.80 7.88
N VAL A 43 11.71 8.51 8.06
CA VAL A 43 10.34 7.98 7.89
C VAL A 43 9.59 7.80 9.21
N GLU A 44 10.19 8.21 10.33
CA GLU A 44 9.54 8.14 11.64
C GLU A 44 8.18 8.87 11.70
N PRO A 45 8.00 10.06 11.06
CA PRO A 45 6.70 10.73 10.99
C PRO A 45 5.60 9.93 10.27
N LEU A 46 5.97 8.94 9.46
CA LEU A 46 5.05 8.06 8.71
C LEU A 46 4.93 6.66 9.35
N SER A 47 5.57 6.42 10.50
CA SER A 47 5.59 5.11 11.16
C SER A 47 4.20 4.56 11.51
N TRP A 48 3.21 5.44 11.69
CA TRP A 48 1.82 5.09 11.94
C TRP A 48 1.16 4.36 10.75
N MET A 49 1.70 4.49 9.54
CA MET A 49 1.22 3.80 8.34
C MET A 49 1.69 2.34 8.25
N LEU A 50 2.75 1.97 8.97
CA LEU A 50 3.37 0.64 8.83
C LEU A 50 2.41 -0.49 9.25
N GLY A 51 2.39 -1.56 8.47
CA GLY A 51 1.61 -2.76 8.75
C GLY A 51 0.81 -3.26 7.56
N THR A 52 0.01 -4.28 7.85
CA THR A 52 -1.03 -4.76 6.92
C THR A 52 -2.36 -4.19 7.37
N TRP A 53 -3.08 -3.63 6.42
CA TRP A 53 -4.40 -3.04 6.62
C TRP A 53 -5.39 -3.78 5.74
N LEU A 54 -6.58 -4.02 6.27
CA LEU A 54 -7.69 -4.61 5.52
C LEU A 54 -8.88 -3.68 5.54
N SER A 55 -9.57 -3.60 4.42
CA SER A 55 -10.81 -2.85 4.32
C SER A 55 -11.93 -3.52 5.13
N ASP A 56 -12.54 -2.79 6.05
CA ASP A 56 -13.80 -3.19 6.67
C ASP A 56 -14.55 -1.90 7.07
N PRO A 57 -15.81 -1.68 6.64
CA PRO A 57 -16.52 -2.44 5.61
C PRO A 57 -15.80 -2.36 4.24
N PRO A 58 -16.22 -3.18 3.24
CA PRO A 58 -15.71 -3.09 1.88
C PRO A 58 -15.71 -1.66 1.33
N GLY A 59 -14.70 -1.35 0.53
CA GLY A 59 -14.62 -0.10 -0.23
C GLY A 59 -15.81 0.07 -1.16
N ALA A 60 -16.21 1.32 -1.39
CA ALA A 60 -17.24 1.68 -2.34
C ALA A 60 -16.60 2.43 -3.52
N GLY A 61 -16.71 1.88 -4.72
CA GLY A 61 -16.26 2.50 -5.95
C GLY A 61 -17.42 3.15 -6.69
N THR A 62 -17.26 4.41 -7.08
CA THR A 62 -18.21 5.12 -7.94
C THR A 62 -17.46 5.77 -9.10
N PHE A 63 -18.02 5.69 -10.29
CA PHE A 63 -17.50 6.37 -11.47
C PHE A 63 -18.67 6.75 -12.37
N PRO A 64 -18.71 7.93 -13.01
CA PRO A 64 -19.90 8.40 -13.73
C PRO A 64 -20.45 7.42 -14.78
N THR A 65 -19.59 6.59 -15.38
CA THR A 65 -19.96 5.62 -16.42
C THR A 65 -20.12 4.18 -15.92
N LEU A 66 -19.91 3.92 -14.62
CA LEU A 66 -20.01 2.59 -14.03
C LEU A 66 -21.11 2.57 -12.96
N GLN A 67 -21.78 1.42 -12.82
CA GLN A 67 -22.64 1.19 -11.66
C GLN A 67 -21.78 1.21 -10.39
N PRO A 68 -22.28 1.75 -9.27
CA PRO A 68 -21.59 1.64 -7.98
C PRO A 68 -21.24 0.19 -7.68
N PHE A 69 -20.01 -0.04 -7.21
CA PHE A 69 -19.52 -1.38 -6.88
C PHE A 69 -18.80 -1.39 -5.54
N GLN A 70 -18.63 -2.58 -4.98
CA GLN A 70 -17.85 -2.78 -3.76
C GLN A 70 -16.60 -3.58 -4.04
N TYR A 71 -15.57 -3.39 -3.22
CA TYR A 71 -14.32 -4.13 -3.28
C TYR A 71 -13.72 -4.33 -1.89
N LEU A 72 -13.08 -5.46 -1.67
CA LEU A 72 -12.17 -5.63 -0.55
C LEU A 72 -10.80 -5.09 -0.95
N GLU A 73 -10.04 -4.59 0.00
CA GLU A 73 -8.69 -4.11 -0.25
C GLU A 73 -7.76 -4.52 0.89
N GLU A 74 -6.54 -4.92 0.51
CA GLU A 74 -5.42 -5.17 1.41
C GLU A 74 -4.30 -4.19 1.08
N ALA A 75 -3.84 -3.44 2.08
CA ALA A 75 -2.71 -2.54 1.97
C ALA A 75 -1.58 -3.01 2.86
N HIS A 76 -0.43 -3.28 2.27
CA HIS A 76 0.78 -3.66 2.98
C HIS A 76 1.82 -2.54 2.86
N ILE A 77 2.19 -1.94 3.99
CA ILE A 77 3.14 -0.82 4.08
C ILE A 77 4.30 -1.24 4.97
N SER A 78 5.51 -1.16 4.45
CA SER A 78 6.73 -1.68 5.07
C SER A 78 7.94 -0.76 4.84
N HIS A 79 9.08 -1.08 5.45
CA HIS A 79 10.36 -0.44 5.14
C HIS A 79 11.50 -1.46 5.18
N VAL A 80 12.60 -1.11 4.52
CA VAL A 80 13.85 -1.88 4.54
C VAL A 80 15.03 -1.07 5.08
N GLY A 81 14.74 -0.01 5.86
CA GLY A 81 15.75 0.88 6.50
C GLY A 81 16.24 2.03 5.60
N GLN A 82 15.77 2.08 4.36
CA GLN A 82 15.93 3.24 3.48
C GLN A 82 15.02 4.40 3.91
N PRO A 83 15.31 5.65 3.51
CA PRO A 83 14.48 6.83 3.84
C PRO A 83 13.20 6.88 2.98
N MET A 84 12.46 5.76 2.94
CA MET A 84 11.18 5.61 2.26
C MET A 84 10.40 4.42 2.83
N LEU A 85 9.08 4.45 2.67
CA LEU A 85 8.21 3.29 2.86
C LEU A 85 7.94 2.63 1.52
N ASN A 86 7.79 1.31 1.53
CA ASN A 86 7.29 0.52 0.41
C ASN A 86 5.80 0.27 0.65
N PHE A 87 4.97 0.37 -0.39
CA PHE A 87 3.56 -0.01 -0.30
C PHE A 87 3.15 -0.97 -1.41
N SER A 88 2.14 -1.78 -1.12
CA SER A 88 1.36 -2.52 -2.11
C SER A 88 -0.10 -2.55 -1.69
N PHE A 89 -1.00 -2.10 -2.56
CA PHE A 89 -2.44 -2.18 -2.39
C PHE A 89 -3.03 -3.18 -3.39
N SER A 90 -3.91 -4.04 -2.91
CA SER A 90 -4.52 -5.12 -3.69
C SER A 90 -6.02 -5.15 -3.44
N ALA A 91 -6.80 -4.89 -4.48
CA ALA A 91 -8.25 -4.98 -4.44
C ALA A 91 -8.75 -6.35 -4.90
N PHE A 92 -9.87 -6.79 -4.32
CA PHE A 92 -10.52 -8.07 -4.60
C PHE A 92 -12.03 -7.91 -4.68
N HIS A 93 -12.67 -8.75 -5.49
CA HIS A 93 -14.14 -8.83 -5.53
C HIS A 93 -14.67 -9.36 -4.19
N PRO A 94 -15.68 -8.73 -3.55
CA PRO A 94 -16.15 -9.11 -2.22
C PRO A 94 -16.64 -10.56 -2.11
N ASP A 95 -17.42 -11.04 -3.09
CA ASP A 95 -17.96 -12.41 -3.02
C ASP A 95 -17.03 -13.50 -3.55
N THR A 96 -16.26 -13.21 -4.60
CA THR A 96 -15.47 -14.23 -5.32
C THR A 96 -13.99 -14.21 -4.98
N HIS A 97 -13.54 -13.17 -4.26
CA HIS A 97 -12.14 -12.89 -3.93
C HIS A 97 -11.20 -12.86 -5.15
N LYS A 98 -11.76 -12.68 -6.35
CA LYS A 98 -10.98 -12.54 -7.57
C LYS A 98 -10.17 -11.25 -7.51
N PRO A 99 -8.87 -11.27 -7.87
CA PRO A 99 -8.06 -10.05 -7.95
C PRO A 99 -8.67 -9.01 -8.90
N MET A 100 -8.63 -7.74 -8.51
CA MET A 100 -9.09 -6.58 -9.28
C MET A 100 -7.93 -5.60 -9.53
N HIS A 101 -8.00 -4.38 -9.00
CA HIS A 101 -6.94 -3.37 -9.09
C HIS A 101 -5.75 -3.75 -8.20
N ARG A 102 -4.55 -3.40 -8.64
CA ARG A 102 -3.32 -3.52 -7.84
C ARG A 102 -2.44 -2.31 -8.11
N GLU A 103 -1.85 -1.78 -7.06
CA GLU A 103 -0.82 -0.76 -7.17
C GLU A 103 0.31 -0.98 -6.15
N CYS A 104 1.50 -0.55 -6.50
CA CYS A 104 2.65 -0.59 -5.59
C CYS A 104 3.61 0.56 -5.89
N GLY A 105 4.49 0.83 -4.93
CA GLY A 105 5.52 1.85 -5.09
C GLY A 105 6.11 2.31 -3.76
N PHE A 106 6.43 3.59 -3.68
CA PHE A 106 7.19 4.16 -2.56
C PHE A 106 6.58 5.46 -2.02
N ILE A 107 6.70 5.66 -0.70
CA ILE A 107 6.36 6.91 -0.01
C ILE A 107 7.65 7.49 0.55
N ARG A 108 8.00 8.71 0.13
CA ARG A 108 9.24 9.39 0.50
C ARG A 108 8.92 10.66 1.28
N LEU A 109 9.65 10.89 2.36
CA LEU A 109 9.58 12.13 3.12
C LEU A 109 10.83 12.97 2.84
N GLN A 110 10.65 14.24 2.50
CA GLN A 110 11.75 15.17 2.33
C GLN A 110 12.36 15.47 3.71
N PRO A 111 13.67 15.19 3.93
CA PRO A 111 14.31 15.39 5.24
C PRO A 111 14.07 16.79 5.79
N ASP A 112 13.89 16.86 7.12
CA ASP A 112 13.69 18.10 7.88
C ASP A 112 12.45 18.92 7.48
N THR A 113 11.47 18.29 6.83
CA THR A 113 10.19 18.90 6.45
C THR A 113 9.03 17.95 6.73
N ASN A 114 7.80 18.40 6.45
CA ASN A 114 6.62 17.55 6.41
C ASN A 114 6.22 17.13 4.98
N LYS A 115 7.05 17.43 3.96
CA LYS A 115 6.70 17.20 2.56
C LYS A 115 6.89 15.75 2.16
N VAL A 116 5.88 15.22 1.47
CA VAL A 116 5.80 13.81 1.07
C VAL A 116 5.64 13.71 -0.43
N ALA A 117 6.35 12.75 -1.04
CA ALA A 117 6.15 12.30 -2.41
C ALA A 117 5.71 10.83 -2.40
N PHE A 118 4.68 10.51 -3.16
CA PHE A 118 4.10 9.18 -3.31
C PHE A 118 4.21 8.80 -4.78
N VAL A 119 4.92 7.71 -5.08
CA VAL A 119 5.12 7.22 -6.45
C VAL A 119 4.49 5.86 -6.61
N SER A 120 3.63 5.70 -7.61
CA SER A 120 2.85 4.48 -7.80
C SER A 120 2.94 3.94 -9.22
N ALA A 121 2.83 2.62 -9.34
CA ALA A 121 2.59 1.91 -10.58
C ALA A 121 1.37 1.01 -10.41
N GLN A 122 0.44 1.09 -11.35
CA GLN A 122 -0.84 0.39 -11.32
C GLN A 122 -0.88 -0.73 -12.37
N ASN A 123 -1.58 -1.83 -12.07
CA ASN A 123 -1.75 -2.95 -13.00
C ASN A 123 -2.52 -2.60 -14.29
N THR A 124 -3.16 -1.42 -14.32
CA THR A 124 -3.81 -0.82 -15.50
C THR A 124 -2.82 -0.18 -16.48
N GLY A 125 -1.53 -0.15 -16.15
CA GLY A 125 -0.49 0.49 -16.96
C GLY A 125 -0.40 1.99 -16.78
N ILE A 126 -0.77 2.47 -15.59
CA ILE A 126 -0.68 3.88 -15.17
C ILE A 126 0.46 4.01 -14.14
N VAL A 127 1.24 5.08 -14.23
CA VAL A 127 2.17 5.51 -13.19
C VAL A 127 1.82 6.93 -12.75
N GLU A 128 1.94 7.20 -11.46
CA GLU A 128 1.54 8.47 -10.87
C GLU A 128 2.60 8.94 -9.87
N VAL A 129 2.80 10.26 -9.84
CA VAL A 129 3.54 10.98 -8.79
C VAL A 129 2.56 11.91 -8.12
N GLU A 130 2.36 11.72 -6.82
CA GLU A 130 1.57 12.60 -5.97
C GLU A 130 2.48 13.28 -4.95
N GLU A 131 2.20 14.53 -4.63
CA GLU A 131 2.97 15.30 -3.64
C GLU A 131 2.04 15.99 -2.64
N GLY A 132 2.54 16.23 -1.43
CA GLY A 132 1.79 16.89 -0.39
C GLY A 132 2.51 16.88 0.94
N GLU A 133 1.79 16.62 2.03
CA GLU A 133 2.34 16.74 3.38
C GLU A 133 1.72 15.78 4.41
N VAL A 134 2.51 15.49 5.45
CA VAL A 134 2.08 14.76 6.64
C VAL A 134 1.96 15.71 7.84
N ASN A 135 0.82 15.73 8.52
CA ASN A 135 0.58 16.52 9.72
C ASN A 135 0.03 15.60 10.82
N GLY A 136 0.85 15.25 11.80
CA GLY A 136 0.47 14.24 12.81
C GLY A 136 0.27 12.86 12.18
N GLN A 137 -0.93 12.29 12.33
CA GLN A 137 -1.31 10.99 11.73
C GLN A 137 -2.18 11.14 10.48
N GLU A 138 -1.98 12.25 9.77
CA GLU A 138 -2.71 12.58 8.55
C GLU A 138 -1.73 12.84 7.41
N LEU A 139 -1.89 12.13 6.30
CA LEU A 139 -1.17 12.35 5.05
C LEU A 139 -2.16 12.86 3.99
N CYS A 140 -1.86 14.01 3.40
CA CYS A 140 -2.64 14.61 2.32
C CYS A 140 -1.73 14.83 1.10
N ILE A 141 -2.07 14.20 -0.02
CA ILE A 141 -1.29 14.25 -1.27
C ILE A 141 -2.23 14.47 -2.46
N ALA A 142 -1.70 15.06 -3.52
CA ALA A 142 -2.42 15.24 -4.77
C ALA A 142 -1.53 14.94 -5.98
N SER A 143 -2.13 14.42 -7.04
CA SER A 143 -1.45 14.13 -8.30
C SER A 143 -0.70 15.34 -8.88
N HIS A 144 0.61 15.18 -9.08
CA HIS A 144 1.47 16.10 -9.82
C HIS A 144 1.70 15.63 -11.27
N SER A 145 1.88 14.32 -11.50
CA SER A 145 2.16 13.76 -12.82
C SER A 145 1.53 12.39 -12.99
N ILE A 146 0.90 12.16 -14.14
CA ILE A 146 0.32 10.87 -14.53
C ILE A 146 0.83 10.52 -15.93
N ALA A 147 1.36 9.31 -16.08
CA ALA A 147 1.70 8.74 -17.37
C ALA A 147 1.05 7.36 -17.53
N ARG A 148 0.88 6.92 -18.78
CA ARG A 148 0.22 5.65 -19.10
C ARG A 148 0.85 4.97 -20.30
N ILE A 149 0.69 3.65 -20.38
CA ILE A 149 1.05 2.86 -21.56
C ILE A 149 0.19 3.25 -22.77
N SER A 150 0.70 3.03 -23.98
CA SER A 150 0.06 3.45 -25.24
C SER A 150 -1.28 2.80 -25.54
N PHE A 151 -1.60 1.67 -24.90
CA PHE A 151 -2.83 0.90 -25.08
C PHE A 151 -3.64 0.79 -23.77
N ALA A 152 -3.47 1.73 -22.85
CA ALA A 152 -4.30 1.83 -21.66
C ALA A 152 -5.78 2.02 -22.04
N ARG A 153 -6.68 1.42 -21.27
CA ARG A 153 -8.12 1.49 -21.53
C ARG A 153 -8.64 2.93 -21.34
N GLU A 154 -9.64 3.32 -22.14
CA GLU A 154 -10.41 4.56 -21.97
C GLU A 154 -11.60 4.39 -21.00
N PRO A 155 -12.07 5.46 -20.35
CA PRO A 155 -11.53 6.82 -20.37
C PRO A 155 -10.22 6.90 -19.58
N HIS A 156 -9.31 7.76 -20.02
CA HIS A 156 -8.06 7.96 -19.32
C HIS A 156 -8.26 8.79 -18.06
N VAL A 157 -7.54 8.43 -17.00
CA VAL A 157 -7.37 9.34 -15.86
C VAL A 157 -6.57 10.55 -16.37
N GLU A 158 -7.15 11.73 -16.21
CA GLU A 158 -6.57 13.02 -16.60
C GLU A 158 -6.34 13.88 -15.37
N GLN A 159 -5.28 14.70 -15.42
CA GLN A 159 -4.92 15.65 -14.37
C GLN A 159 -5.96 16.76 -14.13
N VAL A 160 -7.00 16.86 -14.98
CA VAL A 160 -8.00 17.94 -14.98
C VAL A 160 -8.76 18.03 -13.65
N SER A 161 -8.73 16.98 -12.83
CA SER A 161 -9.07 17.04 -11.40
C SER A 161 -7.94 16.38 -10.62
N PRO A 162 -7.26 17.10 -9.70
CA PRO A 162 -6.26 16.47 -8.84
C PRO A 162 -6.93 15.30 -8.11
N SER A 163 -6.48 14.08 -8.40
CA SER A 163 -6.80 12.96 -7.52
C SER A 163 -6.11 13.27 -6.21
N ALA A 164 -6.90 13.45 -5.16
CA ALA A 164 -6.41 13.77 -3.82
C ALA A 164 -6.59 12.53 -2.95
N ARG A 165 -5.49 11.97 -2.45
CA ARG A 165 -5.53 10.90 -1.46
C ARG A 165 -5.31 11.50 -0.09
N ARG A 166 -6.14 11.08 0.86
CA ARG A 166 -6.02 11.43 2.26
C ARG A 166 -5.99 10.15 3.08
N TRP A 167 -4.95 9.99 3.89
CA TRP A 167 -4.84 8.90 4.85
C TRP A 167 -4.86 9.49 6.24
N LEU A 168 -5.75 9.02 7.10
CA LEU A 168 -5.86 9.48 8.48
C LEU A 168 -6.02 8.29 9.40
N VAL A 169 -5.21 8.15 10.45
CA VAL A 169 -5.51 7.18 11.52
C VAL A 169 -6.31 7.84 12.64
N THR A 170 -7.50 7.32 12.91
CA THR A 170 -8.33 7.70 14.07
C THR A 170 -8.66 6.45 14.88
N GLY A 171 -8.31 6.42 16.17
CA GLY A 171 -8.65 5.29 17.05
C GLY A 171 -8.09 3.92 16.62
N GLY A 172 -7.01 3.89 15.83
CA GLY A 172 -6.38 2.65 15.33
C GLY A 172 -6.88 2.19 13.96
N ALA A 173 -7.84 2.88 13.33
CA ALA A 173 -8.29 2.64 11.97
C ALA A 173 -7.77 3.75 11.03
N ALA A 174 -7.29 3.38 9.84
CA ALA A 174 -6.96 4.33 8.78
C ALA A 174 -8.20 4.64 7.93
N HIS A 175 -8.34 5.89 7.50
CA HIS A 175 -9.45 6.37 6.67
C HIS A 175 -8.91 6.83 5.33
N HIS A 176 -9.59 6.45 4.25
CA HIS A 176 -9.47 7.04 2.92
C HIS A 176 -10.85 7.57 2.53
N PRO A 177 -11.08 8.89 2.36
CA PRO A 177 -12.35 9.39 1.86
C PRO A 177 -12.64 8.89 0.44
#